data_AF-A0AAF0Z4J1-F1
#
_entry.id   AF-A0AAF0Z4J1-F1
#
_cell.length_a   1.000
_cell.length_b   1.000
_cell.length_c   1.000
_cell.angle_alpha   90.00
_cell.angle_beta   90.00
_cell.angle_gamma   90.00
#
_symmetry.space_group_name_H-M   'P 1'
#
loop_
_entity.id
_entity.type
_entity.pdbx_description
1 polymer ?
#
loop_
_entity_poly.entity_id
_entity_poly.type
_entity_poly.pdbx_seq_one_letter_code
_entity_poly.pdbx_strand_id
1 'polypeptide(L)'
;MGVLDRFEKSVERAVNNTFARVFRSELKPVELASALRREVDDRAAAVDRDRTVVPNEFTIQLSVDDFAQIESWGAEPLADELAANVTQYAGTQHYAFVGAVTVTFEEVEGLETGRFEVRSSTVRGAVAPASAGATPSSRHPLVDIDGQRYLLTGPVTVIGRGAEADIVVDDPGVSRRHLEIRVTPDGVVATDMGSTNGLYVEGHQVPAATLLDGNSLTIGRTRIMFWTGVADDSADGEW
;
A
#
# COMPACT_ATOMS: atom_id res chain seq x y z
N MET A 1 2.18 5.04 -14.09
CA MET A 1 1.70 6.29 -14.73
C MET A 1 0.33 6.57 -14.14
N GLY A 2 0.23 7.55 -13.23
CA GLY A 2 -0.88 7.73 -12.30
C GLY A 2 -2.20 8.18 -12.95
N VAL A 3 -3.30 8.08 -12.22
CA VAL A 3 -4.61 8.56 -12.65
C VAL A 3 -4.64 10.09 -12.66
N LEU A 4 -3.82 10.74 -11.83
CA LEU A 4 -3.50 12.17 -11.90
C LEU A 4 -2.83 12.57 -13.23
N ASP A 5 -1.94 11.75 -13.79
CA ASP A 5 -1.32 12.03 -15.11
C ASP A 5 -2.34 11.82 -16.26
N ARG A 6 -3.32 10.91 -16.07
CA ARG A 6 -4.47 10.80 -16.99
C ARG A 6 -5.44 11.98 -16.86
N PHE A 7 -5.65 12.47 -15.64
CA PHE A 7 -6.43 13.68 -15.37
C PHE A 7 -5.74 14.91 -15.97
N GLU A 8 -4.44 15.08 -15.79
CA GLU A 8 -3.62 16.17 -16.35
C GLU A 8 -3.63 16.14 -17.88
N LYS A 9 -3.48 14.97 -18.51
CA LYS A 9 -3.64 14.78 -19.97
C LYS A 9 -5.06 14.98 -20.49
N SER A 10 -6.07 14.85 -19.63
CA SER A 10 -7.47 15.12 -19.98
C SER A 10 -7.79 16.61 -19.84
N VAL A 11 -7.15 17.30 -18.88
CA VAL A 11 -7.18 18.76 -18.71
C VAL A 11 -6.42 19.47 -19.84
N GLU A 12 -5.26 18.97 -20.28
CA GLU A 12 -4.52 19.54 -21.42
C GLU A 12 -5.29 19.44 -22.75
N ARG A 13 -6.02 18.35 -23.00
CA ARG A 13 -6.88 18.20 -24.20
C ARG A 13 -8.18 19.00 -24.13
N ALA A 14 -8.58 19.46 -22.94
CA ALA A 14 -9.78 20.26 -22.74
C ALA A 14 -9.57 21.77 -23.03
N VAL A 15 -8.35 22.20 -23.36
CA VAL A 15 -8.05 23.56 -23.85
C VAL A 15 -8.17 23.64 -25.37
N ASN A 16 -9.28 23.15 -25.90
CA ASN A 16 -9.87 23.67 -27.12
C ASN A 16 -11.33 23.21 -27.24
N ASN A 17 -12.19 24.02 -26.60
CA ASN A 17 -13.51 24.36 -27.12
C ASN A 17 -14.56 23.22 -27.16
N THR A 18 -15.06 22.72 -26.01
CA THR A 18 -16.47 22.23 -25.79
C THR A 18 -16.73 21.46 -24.47
N PHE A 19 -16.28 21.92 -23.29
CA PHE A 19 -16.61 21.19 -22.03
C PHE A 19 -17.26 22.00 -20.90
N ALA A 20 -17.38 23.32 -21.01
CA ALA A 20 -17.97 24.17 -19.97
C ALA A 20 -19.49 23.99 -19.74
N ARG A 21 -20.16 23.02 -20.41
CA ARG A 21 -21.60 22.74 -20.24
C ARG A 21 -21.92 21.40 -19.59
N VAL A 22 -20.92 20.57 -19.27
CA VAL A 22 -21.09 19.20 -18.69
C VAL A 22 -20.19 18.99 -17.47
N PHE A 23 -20.00 20.02 -16.64
CA PHE A 23 -19.45 19.88 -15.30
C PHE A 23 -20.41 20.53 -14.32
N ARG A 24 -21.37 19.74 -13.84
CA ARG A 24 -22.30 20.14 -12.77
C ARG A 24 -21.93 19.48 -11.42
N SER A 25 -20.74 18.91 -11.33
CA SER A 25 -20.20 18.39 -10.08
C SER A 25 -19.11 19.31 -9.56
N GLU A 26 -19.26 19.67 -8.29
CA GLU A 26 -18.33 20.50 -7.51
C GLU A 26 -17.17 19.67 -6.91
N LEU A 27 -17.26 18.33 -6.92
CA LEU A 27 -16.31 17.45 -6.26
C LEU A 27 -14.99 17.38 -7.03
N LYS A 28 -13.89 17.84 -6.41
CA LYS A 28 -12.55 17.77 -7.01
C LYS A 28 -11.69 16.69 -6.37
N PRO A 29 -10.93 15.88 -7.13
CA PRO A 29 -10.03 14.86 -6.56
C PRO A 29 -9.03 15.42 -5.52
N VAL A 30 -8.56 16.65 -5.73
CA VAL A 30 -7.65 17.33 -4.80
C VAL A 30 -8.30 17.63 -3.44
N GLU A 31 -9.62 17.82 -3.40
CA GLU A 31 -10.37 18.03 -2.15
C GLU A 31 -10.47 16.73 -1.36
N LEU A 32 -10.69 15.58 -2.03
CA LEU A 32 -10.65 14.26 -1.41
C LEU A 32 -9.28 13.97 -0.80
N ALA A 33 -8.20 14.18 -1.56
CA ALA A 33 -6.84 13.99 -1.05
C ALA A 33 -6.53 14.89 0.15
N SER A 34 -6.95 16.16 0.10
CA SER A 34 -6.76 17.10 1.21
C SER A 34 -7.56 16.71 2.44
N ALA A 35 -8.78 16.23 2.27
CA ALA A 35 -9.62 15.75 3.36
C ALA A 35 -9.06 14.48 4.02
N LEU A 36 -8.54 13.54 3.23
CA LEU A 36 -7.87 12.36 3.78
C LEU A 36 -6.64 12.72 4.61
N ARG A 37 -5.79 13.65 4.12
CA ARG A 37 -4.62 14.13 4.89
C ARG A 37 -5.03 14.77 6.21
N ARG A 38 -6.08 15.58 6.19
CA ARG A 38 -6.63 16.19 7.39
C ARG A 38 -7.16 15.14 8.36
N GLU A 39 -7.91 14.15 7.88
CA GLU A 39 -8.42 13.05 8.73
C GLU A 39 -7.26 12.25 9.34
N VAL A 40 -6.17 12.02 8.60
CA VAL A 40 -4.95 11.38 9.11
C VAL A 40 -4.35 12.16 10.27
N ASP A 41 -4.21 13.48 10.13
CA ASP A 41 -3.69 14.35 11.20
C ASP A 41 -4.63 14.40 12.41
N ASP A 42 -5.93 14.58 12.17
CA ASP A 42 -6.95 14.71 13.23
C ASP A 42 -7.08 13.43 14.06
N ARG A 43 -6.76 12.27 13.48
CA ARG A 43 -6.81 10.95 14.13
C ARG A 43 -5.45 10.41 14.57
N ALA A 44 -4.38 11.18 14.40
CA ALA A 44 -3.04 10.78 14.78
C ALA A 44 -2.95 10.56 16.30
N ALA A 45 -2.53 9.34 16.70
CA ALA A 45 -2.46 8.94 18.10
C ALA A 45 -1.04 8.47 18.44
N ALA A 46 -0.43 9.10 19.45
CA ALA A 46 0.86 8.66 19.99
C ALA A 46 0.70 7.31 20.68
N VAL A 47 1.45 6.29 20.25
CA VAL A 47 1.43 4.95 20.84
C VAL A 47 2.63 4.72 21.74
N ASP A 48 3.81 5.20 21.34
CA ASP A 48 5.05 5.18 22.11
C ASP A 48 5.82 6.50 21.92
N ARG A 49 7.03 6.61 22.48
CA ARG A 49 7.81 7.87 22.45
C ARG A 49 8.25 8.28 21.04
N ASP A 50 8.33 7.32 20.12
CA ASP A 50 8.93 7.52 18.80
C ASP A 50 7.95 7.25 17.65
N ARG A 51 6.69 6.88 17.96
CA ARG A 51 5.72 6.48 16.93
C ARG A 51 4.31 6.99 17.20
N THR A 52 3.86 7.82 16.25
CA THR A 52 2.48 8.24 16.09
C THR A 52 1.80 7.34 15.08
N VAL A 53 0.75 6.65 15.49
CA VAL A 53 -0.04 5.77 14.63
C VAL A 53 -1.24 6.52 14.07
N VAL A 54 -1.54 6.26 12.80
CA VAL A 54 -2.67 6.86 12.08
C VAL A 54 -3.60 5.77 11.51
N PRO A 55 -4.85 6.12 11.17
CA PRO A 55 -5.76 5.21 10.48
C PRO A 55 -5.19 4.70 9.15
N ASN A 56 -5.59 3.50 8.76
CA ASN A 56 -5.16 2.86 7.52
C ASN A 56 -6.33 2.39 6.64
N GLU A 57 -7.56 2.38 7.16
CA GLU A 57 -8.76 2.20 6.33
C GLU A 57 -9.55 3.48 6.27
N PHE A 58 -9.88 3.91 5.05
CA PHE A 58 -10.67 5.10 4.76
C PHE A 58 -11.86 4.76 3.87
N THR A 59 -13.02 5.30 4.21
CA THR A 59 -14.22 5.24 3.38
C THR A 59 -14.71 6.65 3.13
N ILE A 60 -14.76 7.04 1.86
CA ILE A 60 -15.27 8.33 1.41
C ILE A 60 -16.74 8.12 1.04
N GLN A 61 -17.63 8.68 1.85
CA GLN A 61 -19.06 8.62 1.64
C GLN A 61 -19.50 9.77 0.75
N LEU A 62 -20.20 9.45 -0.34
CA LEU A 62 -20.57 10.37 -1.41
C LEU A 62 -22.08 10.36 -1.65
N SER A 63 -22.59 11.46 -2.20
CA SER A 63 -23.94 11.48 -2.78
C SER A 63 -24.02 10.52 -3.98
N VAL A 64 -25.24 10.13 -4.36
CA VAL A 64 -25.50 9.27 -5.53
C VAL A 64 -24.90 9.86 -6.81
N ASP A 65 -25.08 11.16 -7.02
CA ASP A 65 -24.57 11.87 -8.20
C ASP A 65 -23.02 11.90 -8.25
N ASP A 66 -22.38 12.13 -7.10
CA ASP A 66 -20.91 12.17 -7.01
C ASP A 66 -20.30 10.77 -7.10
N PHE A 67 -20.94 9.76 -6.50
CA PHE A 67 -20.49 8.37 -6.59
C PHE A 67 -20.51 7.88 -8.04
N ALA A 68 -21.61 8.10 -8.77
CA ALA A 68 -21.71 7.76 -10.19
C ALA A 68 -20.63 8.46 -11.03
N GLN A 69 -20.22 9.66 -10.64
CA GLN A 69 -19.12 10.36 -11.29
C GLN A 69 -17.76 9.72 -10.98
N ILE A 70 -17.49 9.34 -9.73
CA ILE A 70 -16.28 8.59 -9.37
C ILE A 70 -16.18 7.28 -10.15
N GLU A 71 -17.29 6.55 -10.28
CA GLU A 71 -17.34 5.34 -11.11
C GLU A 71 -16.96 5.64 -12.57
N SER A 72 -17.43 6.76 -13.13
CA SER A 72 -17.09 7.17 -14.49
C SER A 72 -15.60 7.47 -14.70
N TRP A 73 -14.88 7.86 -13.65
CA TRP A 73 -13.43 8.11 -13.66
C TRP A 73 -12.60 6.85 -13.43
N GLY A 74 -13.23 5.79 -12.91
CA GLY A 74 -12.59 4.60 -12.39
C GLY A 74 -12.34 4.75 -10.89
N ALA A 75 -13.28 4.23 -10.10
CA ALA A 75 -13.24 4.26 -8.64
C ALA A 75 -11.99 3.56 -8.08
N GLU A 76 -11.67 2.36 -8.56
CA GLU A 76 -10.53 1.58 -8.07
C GLU A 76 -9.18 2.29 -8.31
N PRO A 77 -8.80 2.73 -9.54
CA PRO A 77 -7.55 3.46 -9.73
C PRO A 77 -7.44 4.74 -8.89
N LEU A 78 -8.55 5.47 -8.72
CA LEU A 78 -8.55 6.70 -7.93
C LEU A 78 -8.34 6.40 -6.43
N ALA A 79 -8.98 5.34 -5.91
CA ALA A 79 -8.77 4.87 -4.55
C ALA A 79 -7.30 4.51 -4.30
N ASP A 80 -6.67 3.76 -5.20
CA ASP A 80 -5.26 3.39 -5.11
C ASP A 80 -4.34 4.62 -5.07
N GLU A 81 -4.64 5.62 -5.88
CA GLU A 81 -3.88 6.87 -5.93
C GLU A 81 -4.04 7.71 -4.66
N LEU A 82 -5.26 7.78 -4.10
CA LEU A 82 -5.51 8.42 -2.82
C LEU A 82 -4.78 7.70 -1.68
N ALA A 83 -4.79 6.36 -1.67
CA ALA A 83 -4.06 5.55 -0.69
C ALA A 83 -2.53 5.80 -0.77
N ALA A 84 -1.98 5.87 -1.99
CA ALA A 84 -0.58 6.22 -2.21
C ALA A 84 -0.26 7.65 -1.71
N ASN A 85 -1.17 8.61 -1.93
CA ASN A 85 -1.02 9.98 -1.46
C ASN A 85 -1.00 10.07 0.07
N VAL A 86 -1.90 9.34 0.74
CA VAL A 86 -1.95 9.22 2.20
C VAL A 86 -0.66 8.61 2.74
N THR A 87 -0.17 7.54 2.10
CA THR A 87 1.08 6.88 2.48
C THR A 87 2.28 7.83 2.38
N GLN A 88 2.39 8.56 1.27
CA GLN A 88 3.44 9.56 1.07
C GLN A 88 3.37 10.70 2.10
N TYR A 89 2.15 11.18 2.38
CA TYR A 89 1.92 12.23 3.37
C TYR A 89 2.33 11.79 4.78
N ALA A 90 1.87 10.61 5.20
CA ALA A 90 2.23 10.02 6.49
C ALA A 90 3.75 9.86 6.64
N GLY A 91 4.46 9.44 5.59
CA GLY A 91 5.92 9.43 5.58
C GLY A 91 6.53 10.81 5.83
N THR A 92 6.01 11.87 5.21
CA THR A 92 6.50 13.24 5.42
C THR A 92 6.26 13.72 6.86
N GLN A 93 5.15 13.31 7.47
CA GLN A 93 4.81 13.62 8.86
C GLN A 93 5.44 12.65 9.89
N HIS A 94 6.20 11.65 9.44
CA HIS A 94 6.77 10.58 10.27
C HIS A 94 5.70 9.78 11.05
N TYR A 95 4.52 9.61 10.46
CA TYR A 95 3.49 8.74 11.00
C TYR A 95 3.69 7.29 10.57
N ALA A 96 3.09 6.37 11.32
CA ALA A 96 3.12 4.94 11.04
C ALA A 96 1.71 4.36 10.89
N PHE A 97 1.57 3.40 9.98
CA PHE A 97 0.37 2.57 9.86
C PHE A 97 0.58 1.23 10.57
N VAL A 98 -0.52 0.58 10.95
CA VAL A 98 -0.51 -0.77 11.54
C VAL A 98 -1.08 -1.83 10.59
N GLY A 99 -1.39 -1.46 9.36
CA GLY A 99 -1.93 -2.31 8.30
C GLY A 99 -1.78 -1.65 6.93
N ALA A 100 -2.26 -2.32 5.89
CA ALA A 100 -2.29 -1.77 4.54
C ALA A 100 -3.18 -0.52 4.51
N VAL A 101 -2.79 0.46 3.68
CA VAL A 101 -3.58 1.67 3.48
C VAL A 101 -4.60 1.42 2.38
N THR A 102 -5.89 1.50 2.71
CA THR A 102 -6.98 1.26 1.78
C THR A 102 -7.94 2.45 1.80
N VAL A 103 -8.35 2.88 0.60
CA VAL A 103 -9.38 3.88 0.40
C VAL A 103 -10.52 3.21 -0.36
N THR A 104 -11.76 3.45 0.07
CA THR A 104 -12.96 2.97 -0.60
C THR A 104 -13.95 4.11 -0.77
N PHE A 105 -14.82 3.98 -1.76
CA PHE A 105 -15.94 4.89 -1.98
C PHE A 105 -17.23 4.18 -1.60
N GLU A 106 -18.12 4.88 -0.92
CA GLU A 106 -19.44 4.37 -0.54
C GLU A 106 -20.51 5.40 -0.93
N GLU A 107 -21.57 4.94 -1.58
CA GLU A 107 -22.74 5.75 -1.87
C GLU A 107 -23.65 5.82 -0.63
N VAL A 108 -24.07 7.04 -0.27
CA VAL A 108 -25.01 7.25 0.83
C VAL A 108 -26.16 8.15 0.37
N GLU A 109 -27.39 7.67 0.57
CA GLU A 109 -28.60 8.45 0.31
C GLU A 109 -28.71 9.62 1.32
N GLY A 110 -29.07 10.80 0.82
CA GLY A 110 -29.31 11.99 1.65
C GLY A 110 -28.12 12.93 1.83
N LEU A 111 -26.95 12.61 1.29
CA LEU A 111 -25.86 13.57 1.13
C LEU A 111 -26.15 14.54 -0.03
N GLU A 112 -25.91 15.82 0.20
CA GLU A 112 -25.99 16.84 -0.86
C GLU A 112 -24.84 16.65 -1.86
N THR A 113 -25.11 16.84 -3.16
CA THR A 113 -24.06 16.82 -4.20
C THR A 113 -22.96 17.82 -3.88
N GLY A 114 -21.71 17.43 -4.04
CA GLY A 114 -20.52 18.22 -3.68
C GLY A 114 -20.16 18.14 -2.19
N ARG A 115 -20.95 17.45 -1.36
CA ARG A 115 -20.58 17.11 0.02
C ARG A 115 -20.14 15.66 0.10
N PHE A 116 -19.16 15.42 0.97
CA PHE A 116 -18.66 14.09 1.27
C PHE A 116 -18.24 14.01 2.73
N GLU A 117 -18.26 12.80 3.27
CA GLU A 117 -17.74 12.48 4.60
C GLU A 117 -16.62 11.48 4.50
N VAL A 118 -15.60 11.62 5.36
CA VAL A 118 -14.52 10.63 5.46
C VAL A 118 -14.71 9.88 6.77
N ARG A 119 -14.86 8.56 6.66
CA ARG A 119 -14.76 7.64 7.79
C ARG A 119 -13.39 7.00 7.79
N SER A 120 -12.80 6.89 8.98
CA SER A 120 -11.47 6.31 9.15
C SER A 120 -11.49 5.26 10.26
N SER A 121 -10.69 4.21 10.08
CA SER A 121 -10.48 3.19 11.09
C SER A 121 -9.04 2.69 11.10
N THR A 122 -8.60 2.17 12.24
CA THR A 122 -7.24 1.63 12.43
C THR A 122 -7.34 0.12 12.55
N VAL A 123 -7.02 -0.59 11.47
CA VAL A 123 -7.11 -2.05 11.38
C VAL A 123 -5.72 -2.63 11.23
N ARG A 124 -5.36 -3.53 12.15
CA ARG A 124 -4.06 -4.18 12.12
C ARG A 124 -4.01 -5.21 11.00
N GLY A 125 -3.03 -5.10 10.11
CA GLY A 125 -2.83 -5.98 8.97
C GLY A 125 -1.57 -6.83 9.08
N ALA A 126 -1.40 -7.75 8.13
CA ALA A 126 -0.17 -8.54 7.97
C ALA A 126 1.02 -7.69 7.50
N VAL A 127 0.74 -6.59 6.82
CA VAL A 127 1.74 -5.66 6.29
C VAL A 127 1.30 -4.21 6.51
N ALA A 128 2.27 -3.31 6.55
CA ALA A 128 2.05 -1.87 6.51
C ALA A 128 3.07 -1.22 5.58
N PRO A 129 2.73 -0.17 4.82
CA PRO A 129 3.72 0.54 4.02
C PRO A 129 4.79 1.16 4.92
N ALA A 130 6.06 0.99 4.53
CA ALA A 130 7.19 1.53 5.25
C ALA A 130 7.26 3.05 5.02
N SER A 131 6.68 3.79 5.97
CA SER A 131 6.72 5.26 6.00
C SER A 131 8.14 5.74 6.37
N ALA A 132 8.50 6.98 6.04
CA ALA A 132 9.81 7.52 6.39
C ALA A 132 9.98 7.53 7.92
N GLY A 133 10.88 6.68 8.44
CA GLY A 133 11.06 6.41 9.87
C GLY A 133 10.87 4.94 10.27
N ALA A 134 10.20 4.14 9.43
CA ALA A 134 10.11 2.69 9.60
C ALA A 134 11.49 2.04 9.48
N THR A 135 12.06 1.61 10.62
CA THR A 135 13.31 0.84 10.64
C THR A 135 12.98 -0.65 10.68
N PRO A 136 13.52 -1.47 9.75
CA PRO A 136 13.34 -2.91 9.80
C PRO A 136 13.87 -3.46 11.13
N SER A 137 13.21 -4.49 11.66
CA SER A 137 13.64 -5.22 12.85
C SER A 137 13.33 -6.71 12.68
N SER A 138 13.95 -7.59 13.47
CA SER A 138 13.61 -9.03 13.43
C SER A 138 12.12 -9.29 13.70
N ARG A 139 11.45 -8.40 14.43
CA ARG A 139 10.00 -8.48 14.69
C ARG A 139 9.14 -7.90 13.57
N HIS A 140 9.68 -6.94 12.82
CA HIS A 140 9.00 -6.29 11.71
C HIS A 140 9.99 -6.16 10.54
N PRO A 141 10.26 -7.27 9.83
CA PRO A 141 11.11 -7.23 8.66
C PRO A 141 10.51 -6.32 7.58
N LEU A 142 11.35 -5.86 6.67
CA LEU A 142 10.98 -5.06 5.52
C LEU A 142 11.18 -5.87 4.24
N VAL A 143 10.20 -5.75 3.33
CA VAL A 143 10.33 -6.19 1.95
C VAL A 143 10.23 -4.98 1.01
N ASP A 144 11.09 -4.91 0.00
CA ASP A 144 11.02 -3.94 -1.10
C ASP A 144 10.68 -4.69 -2.38
N ILE A 145 9.57 -4.29 -3.00
CA ILE A 145 9.04 -4.87 -4.22
C ILE A 145 8.85 -3.73 -5.22
N ASP A 146 9.64 -3.73 -6.28
CA ASP A 146 9.62 -2.68 -7.33
C ASP A 146 9.70 -1.24 -6.78
N GLY A 147 10.45 -1.04 -5.68
CA GLY A 147 10.63 0.26 -5.03
C GLY A 147 9.54 0.61 -4.01
N GLN A 148 8.50 -0.22 -3.86
CA GLN A 148 7.52 -0.11 -2.78
C GLN A 148 7.98 -0.93 -1.58
N ARG A 149 8.07 -0.28 -0.43
CA ARG A 149 8.58 -0.89 0.81
C ARG A 149 7.43 -1.18 1.76
N TYR A 150 7.43 -2.40 2.30
CA TYR A 150 6.42 -2.87 3.25
C TYR A 150 7.11 -3.42 4.49
N LEU A 151 6.65 -2.99 5.66
CA LEU A 151 6.92 -3.66 6.92
C LEU A 151 5.97 -4.85 7.07
N LEU A 152 6.52 -6.01 7.44
CA LEU A 152 5.73 -7.18 7.82
C LEU A 152 5.30 -7.00 9.28
N THR A 153 4.02 -6.70 9.49
CA THR A 153 3.43 -6.40 10.81
C THR A 153 2.71 -7.59 11.43
N GLY A 154 2.40 -8.61 10.63
CA GLY A 154 1.80 -9.87 11.06
C GLY A 154 2.76 -11.06 11.03
N PRO A 155 2.33 -12.21 11.60
CA PRO A 155 3.14 -13.42 11.63
C PRO A 155 3.24 -14.13 10.27
N VAL A 156 2.27 -13.89 9.38
CA VAL A 156 2.21 -14.48 8.03
C VAL A 156 1.82 -13.37 7.06
N THR A 157 2.53 -13.29 5.95
CA THR A 157 2.26 -12.38 4.83
C THR A 157 2.24 -13.18 3.54
N VAL A 158 1.16 -13.11 2.78
CA VAL A 158 1.03 -13.72 1.45
C VAL A 158 1.36 -12.69 0.38
N ILE A 159 2.23 -13.06 -0.55
CA ILE A 159 2.58 -12.24 -1.72
C ILE A 159 2.12 -12.97 -2.98
N GLY A 160 1.45 -12.24 -3.86
CA GLY A 160 0.95 -12.79 -5.11
C GLY A 160 0.25 -11.73 -5.95
N ARG A 161 -0.31 -12.13 -7.10
CA ARG A 161 -1.05 -11.21 -7.99
C ARG A 161 -2.56 -11.17 -7.72
N GLY A 162 -3.04 -12.01 -6.81
CA GLY A 162 -4.46 -12.14 -6.50
C GLY A 162 -4.88 -11.09 -5.48
N ALA A 163 -6.14 -10.66 -5.53
CA ALA A 163 -6.71 -9.73 -4.54
C ALA A 163 -6.74 -10.32 -3.12
N GLU A 164 -6.56 -11.64 -2.98
CA GLU A 164 -6.45 -12.32 -1.69
C GLU A 164 -5.04 -12.26 -1.05
N ALA A 165 -4.05 -11.69 -1.73
CA ALA A 165 -2.70 -11.52 -1.20
C ALA A 165 -2.61 -10.27 -0.31
N ASP A 166 -1.77 -10.34 0.73
CA ASP A 166 -1.50 -9.18 1.60
C ASP A 166 -0.65 -8.13 0.87
N ILE A 167 0.26 -8.56 -0.01
CA ILE A 167 0.95 -7.69 -0.96
C ILE A 167 0.63 -8.16 -2.37
N VAL A 168 -0.08 -7.31 -3.11
CA VAL A 168 -0.46 -7.56 -4.51
C VAL A 168 0.65 -7.09 -5.43
N VAL A 169 1.06 -7.95 -6.35
CA VAL A 169 2.11 -7.69 -7.34
C VAL A 169 1.50 -7.76 -8.75
N ASP A 170 1.68 -6.70 -9.53
CA ASP A 170 1.26 -6.65 -10.94
C ASP A 170 2.30 -7.32 -11.85
N ASP A 171 2.35 -8.66 -11.79
CA ASP A 171 3.20 -9.46 -12.65
C ASP A 171 2.46 -10.72 -13.14
N PRO A 172 2.25 -10.87 -14.47
CA PRO A 172 1.68 -12.08 -15.06
C PRO A 172 2.46 -13.36 -14.73
N GLY A 173 3.75 -13.26 -14.43
CA GLY A 173 4.57 -14.38 -13.99
C GLY A 173 4.32 -14.82 -12.55
N VAL A 174 3.49 -14.10 -11.80
CA VAL A 174 3.22 -14.37 -10.40
C VAL A 174 1.88 -15.11 -10.25
N SER A 175 1.83 -16.17 -9.45
CA SER A 175 0.58 -16.86 -9.10
C SER A 175 -0.27 -16.00 -8.15
N ARG A 176 -1.58 -16.25 -8.11
CA ARG A 176 -2.51 -15.45 -7.27
C ARG A 176 -2.10 -15.43 -5.79
N ARG A 177 -1.70 -16.59 -5.28
CA ARG A 177 -0.95 -16.78 -4.03
C ARG A 177 0.37 -17.45 -4.43
N HIS A 178 1.47 -16.72 -4.40
CA HIS A 178 2.74 -17.22 -4.93
C HIS A 178 3.65 -17.74 -3.83
N LEU A 179 3.90 -16.90 -2.83
CA LEU A 179 4.68 -17.25 -1.66
C LEU A 179 4.00 -16.74 -0.40
N GLU A 180 4.33 -17.34 0.73
CA GLU A 180 4.10 -16.76 2.04
C GLU A 180 5.43 -16.50 2.74
N ILE A 181 5.51 -15.40 3.46
CA ILE A 181 6.60 -15.08 4.39
C ILE A 181 6.04 -15.23 5.80
N ARG A 182 6.67 -16.08 6.61
CA ARG A 182 6.30 -16.31 8.00
C ARG A 182 7.37 -15.75 8.91
N VAL A 183 6.98 -14.81 9.78
CA VAL A 183 7.84 -14.23 10.81
C VAL A 183 7.65 -15.02 12.09
N THR A 184 8.72 -15.66 12.57
CA THR A 184 8.71 -16.47 13.80
C THR A 184 9.79 -15.97 14.76
N PRO A 185 9.75 -16.36 16.06
CA PRO A 185 10.83 -16.03 17.00
C PRO A 185 12.21 -16.54 16.58
N ASP A 186 12.25 -17.64 15.80
CA ASP A 186 13.49 -18.31 15.40
C ASP A 186 14.03 -17.82 14.04
N GLY A 187 13.32 -16.90 13.38
CA GLY A 187 13.70 -16.36 12.08
C GLY A 187 12.51 -16.18 11.13
N VAL A 188 12.83 -15.82 9.90
CA VAL A 188 11.83 -15.55 8.86
C VAL A 188 11.95 -16.59 7.76
N VAL A 189 10.84 -17.18 7.35
CA VAL A 189 10.82 -18.25 6.34
C VAL A 189 9.92 -17.85 5.19
N ALA A 190 10.45 -17.85 3.97
CA ALA A 190 9.65 -17.77 2.75
C ALA A 190 9.33 -19.17 2.24
N THR A 191 8.07 -19.42 1.86
CA THR A 191 7.58 -20.71 1.36
C THR A 191 6.80 -20.51 0.07
N ASP A 192 7.13 -21.26 -0.97
CA ASP A 192 6.34 -21.31 -2.21
C ASP A 192 5.00 -22.00 -1.96
N MET A 193 3.91 -21.40 -2.46
CA MET A 193 2.54 -21.88 -2.25
C MET A 193 2.03 -22.78 -3.37
N GLY A 194 2.92 -23.49 -4.07
CA GLY A 194 2.59 -24.26 -5.27
C GLY A 194 2.42 -23.35 -6.48
N SER A 195 3.31 -22.37 -6.62
CA SER A 195 3.27 -21.41 -7.72
C SER A 195 3.64 -22.06 -9.06
N THR A 196 3.27 -21.40 -10.16
CA THR A 196 3.54 -21.93 -11.51
C THR A 196 5.01 -21.81 -11.90
N ASN A 197 5.67 -20.73 -11.49
CA ASN A 197 7.05 -20.42 -11.88
C ASN A 197 8.08 -20.70 -10.77
N GLY A 198 7.63 -20.96 -9.55
CA GLY A 198 8.45 -21.24 -8.38
C GLY A 198 9.03 -19.98 -7.71
N LEU A 199 9.45 -20.17 -6.47
CA LEU A 199 10.24 -19.23 -5.69
C LEU A 199 11.74 -19.44 -5.95
N TYR A 200 12.46 -18.35 -6.19
CA TYR A 200 13.93 -18.34 -6.24
C TYR A 200 14.48 -17.48 -5.11
N VAL A 201 15.53 -17.94 -4.45
CA VAL A 201 16.28 -17.21 -3.42
C VAL A 201 17.75 -17.22 -3.78
N GLU A 202 18.37 -16.04 -3.87
CA GLU A 202 19.76 -15.88 -4.37
C GLU A 202 20.00 -16.62 -5.71
N GLY A 203 19.00 -16.56 -6.60
CA GLY A 203 19.06 -17.21 -7.92
C GLY A 203 18.77 -18.71 -7.95
N HIS A 204 18.53 -19.36 -6.81
CA HIS A 204 18.27 -20.79 -6.72
C HIS A 204 16.80 -21.07 -6.46
N GLN A 205 16.19 -21.96 -7.26
CA GLN A 205 14.79 -22.36 -7.06
C GLN A 205 14.65 -23.23 -5.82
N VAL A 206 13.77 -22.86 -4.90
CA VAL A 206 13.57 -23.54 -3.62
C VAL A 206 12.09 -23.60 -3.25
N PRO A 207 11.63 -24.68 -2.59
CA PRO A 207 10.26 -24.74 -2.07
C PRO A 207 10.06 -23.88 -0.81
N ALA A 208 11.15 -23.67 -0.04
CA ALA A 208 11.18 -22.78 1.10
C ALA A 208 12.63 -22.37 1.41
N ALA A 209 12.81 -21.22 2.04
CA ALA A 209 14.09 -20.74 2.53
C ALA A 209 13.94 -19.93 3.81
N THR A 210 14.89 -20.10 4.74
CA THR A 210 15.11 -19.14 5.83
C THR A 210 15.78 -17.91 5.26
N LEU A 211 15.16 -16.74 5.47
CA LEU A 211 15.64 -15.46 4.97
C LEU A 211 16.60 -14.82 5.97
N LEU A 212 17.68 -14.27 5.44
CA LEU A 212 18.69 -13.48 6.11
C LEU A 212 18.64 -12.03 5.61
N ASP A 213 19.21 -11.11 6.39
CA ASP A 213 19.28 -9.70 6.01
C ASP A 213 19.96 -9.53 4.64
N GLY A 214 19.34 -8.75 3.75
CA GLY A 214 19.84 -8.50 2.40
C GLY A 214 19.45 -9.55 1.36
N ASN A 215 18.72 -10.61 1.72
CA ASN A 215 18.34 -11.62 0.73
C ASN A 215 17.48 -11.06 -0.41
N SER A 216 17.74 -11.59 -1.60
CA SER A 216 16.99 -11.36 -2.82
C SER A 216 16.15 -12.58 -3.16
N LEU A 217 14.83 -12.40 -3.19
CA LEU A 217 13.88 -13.37 -3.69
C LEU A 217 13.41 -12.95 -5.09
N THR A 218 13.05 -13.92 -5.92
CA THR A 218 12.45 -13.67 -7.23
C THR A 218 11.24 -14.56 -7.42
N ILE A 219 10.12 -13.96 -7.84
CA ILE A 219 8.89 -14.64 -8.25
C ILE A 219 8.45 -14.08 -9.60
N GLY A 220 8.21 -14.96 -10.58
CA GLY A 220 7.95 -14.51 -11.95
C GLY A 220 9.11 -13.65 -12.47
N ARG A 221 8.86 -12.36 -12.72
CA ARG A 221 9.84 -11.33 -13.08
C ARG A 221 10.07 -10.31 -11.96
N THR A 222 9.33 -10.42 -10.87
CA THR A 222 9.38 -9.51 -9.74
C THR A 222 10.52 -9.89 -8.81
N ARG A 223 11.35 -8.90 -8.50
CA ARG A 223 12.42 -9.04 -7.50
C ARG A 223 11.96 -8.45 -6.17
N ILE A 224 12.13 -9.23 -5.11
CA ILE A 224 11.80 -8.83 -3.74
C ILE A 224 13.09 -8.82 -2.94
N MET A 225 13.43 -7.67 -2.37
CA MET A 225 14.55 -7.56 -1.45
C MET A 225 14.05 -7.60 -0.02
N PHE A 226 14.77 -8.28 0.86
CA PHE A 226 14.37 -8.51 2.25
C PHE A 226 15.42 -7.98 3.23
N TRP A 227 14.95 -7.29 4.27
CA TRP A 227 15.80 -6.80 5.36
C TRP A 227 15.12 -7.01 6.72
N THR A 228 15.90 -7.43 7.70
CA THR A 228 15.48 -7.51 9.10
C THR A 228 16.07 -6.39 9.95
N GLY A 229 16.95 -5.56 9.39
CA GLY A 229 17.63 -4.49 10.13
C GLY A 229 18.60 -5.01 11.20
N VAL A 230 18.79 -6.33 11.26
CA VAL A 230 19.92 -6.94 11.94
C VAL A 230 21.11 -6.74 11.01
N ALA A 231 21.95 -5.75 11.31
CA ALA A 231 23.28 -5.71 10.72
C ALA A 231 23.96 -7.04 11.05
N ASP A 232 24.50 -7.69 10.03
CA ASP A 232 25.21 -8.95 10.17
C ASP A 232 26.41 -8.75 11.12
N ASP A 233 26.26 -9.12 12.39
CA ASP A 233 27.31 -9.06 13.43
C ASP A 233 28.35 -10.20 13.24
N SER A 234 28.43 -10.79 12.05
CA SER A 234 29.36 -11.88 11.73
C SER A 234 30.59 -11.45 10.92
N ALA A 235 30.81 -10.15 10.72
CA ALA A 235 32.01 -9.63 10.03
C ALA A 235 33.20 -9.27 10.95
N ASP A 236 33.06 -9.35 12.28
CA ASP A 236 34.16 -9.14 13.24
C ASP A 236 34.63 -10.49 13.83
N GLY A 237 35.20 -11.33 12.96
CA GLY A 237 35.93 -12.55 13.33
C GLY A 237 37.38 -12.44 12.90
N GLU A 238 38.21 -11.78 13.73
CA GLU A 238 39.68 -11.78 13.64
C GLU A 238 40.26 -13.19 13.51
N TRP A 239 41.16 -13.38 12.54
CA TRP A 239 42.41 -14.15 12.70
C TRP A 239 43.51 -13.52 11.86
#